data_AF-A0AAJ5WQ82-F1
#
_entry.id   AF-A0AAJ5WQ82-F1
#
_cell.length_a   1.000
_cell.length_b   1.000
_cell.length_c   1.000
_cell.angle_alpha   90.00
_cell.angle_beta   90.00
_cell.angle_gamma   90.00
#
_symmetry.space_group_name_H-M   'P 1'
#
loop_
_entity.id
_entity.type
_entity.pdbx_description
1 polymer ?
#
loop_
_entity_poly.entity_id
_entity_poly.type
_entity_poly.pdbx_seq_one_letter_code
_entity_poly.pdbx_strand_id
1 'polypeptide(L)'
;MNISTTLETTFVSPDTNVLNFCPNHYVIEKYLPHVDNELLPGVKWGHYCQLYSPAFWKYMYLVYGPHIDYNNHKIGTTIIEEIVACILGGYGMPSELGIAAFERLRSESLIKPGISFKKIHQALNDPFELQDGSLKRYRFYNQKSKYVYNLLQRSDLDKIPLEDDGSLRTWLLSVDGIGFKTASWITRNWLQSENVAILDIHILRAGKIAGFFSGHCDVATHYLHLETSYISFCNALGVLPSNMDAIIWNYMKKTNKLALQVLSIT
;
A
#
# COMPACT_ATOMS: atom_id res chain seq x y z
N MET A 1 -27.31 21.57 -15.48
CA MET A 1 -26.31 22.65 -15.63
C MET A 1 -25.00 21.98 -16.00
N ASN A 2 -24.47 22.30 -17.18
CA ASN A 2 -23.36 21.58 -17.82
C ASN A 2 -22.09 21.61 -16.95
N ILE A 3 -21.56 20.42 -16.64
CA ILE A 3 -20.21 20.27 -16.10
C ILE A 3 -19.27 20.34 -17.29
N SER A 4 -18.64 21.50 -17.48
CA SER A 4 -17.62 21.71 -18.49
C SER A 4 -16.44 20.78 -18.20
N THR A 5 -16.21 19.84 -19.11
CA THR A 5 -15.01 19.00 -19.17
C THR A 5 -13.93 19.81 -19.87
N THR A 6 -13.17 20.62 -19.15
CA THR A 6 -11.93 21.19 -19.68
C THR A 6 -10.86 20.12 -19.69
N LEU A 7 -10.66 19.52 -20.87
CA LEU A 7 -9.47 18.75 -21.21
C LEU A 7 -8.24 19.67 -21.05
N GLU A 8 -7.47 19.46 -19.97
CA GLU A 8 -6.14 20.03 -19.79
C GLU A 8 -5.26 19.61 -20.96
N THR A 9 -4.84 20.57 -21.77
CA THR A 9 -4.04 20.34 -22.98
C THR A 9 -2.56 20.33 -22.59
N THR A 10 -2.00 19.15 -22.35
CA THR A 10 -0.56 18.94 -22.34
C THR A 10 0.00 19.12 -23.76
N PHE A 11 0.71 20.22 -24.00
CA PHE A 11 1.53 20.37 -25.20
C PHE A 11 2.91 19.79 -24.92
N VAL A 12 3.26 18.72 -25.64
CA VAL A 12 4.53 18.03 -25.47
C VAL A 12 5.22 17.95 -26.83
N SER A 13 6.42 18.52 -26.94
CA SER A 13 7.27 18.37 -28.12
C SER A 13 7.85 16.94 -28.12
N PRO A 14 7.70 16.15 -29.19
CA PRO A 14 8.08 14.74 -29.22
C PRO A 14 9.60 14.48 -29.17
N ASP A 15 10.43 15.52 -29.34
CA ASP A 15 11.89 15.37 -29.50
C ASP A 15 12.72 15.99 -28.35
N THR A 16 12.09 16.38 -27.25
CA THR A 16 12.79 16.98 -26.12
C THR A 16 12.62 16.17 -24.86
N ASN A 17 13.73 15.92 -24.15
CA ASN A 17 13.77 15.46 -22.75
C ASN A 17 13.11 16.46 -21.77
N VAL A 18 12.25 17.34 -22.25
CA VAL A 18 11.63 18.42 -21.51
C VAL A 18 10.15 18.11 -21.40
N LEU A 19 9.71 17.94 -20.17
CA LEU A 19 8.31 17.78 -19.82
C LEU A 19 7.76 19.13 -19.35
N ASN A 20 6.78 19.63 -20.10
CA ASN A 20 5.98 20.78 -19.71
C ASN A 20 4.63 20.31 -19.19
N PHE A 21 4.30 20.67 -17.96
CA PHE A 21 2.99 20.40 -17.37
C PHE A 21 2.53 21.62 -16.56
N CYS A 22 1.22 21.81 -16.46
CA CYS A 22 0.63 23.03 -15.92
C CYS A 22 -0.26 22.76 -14.69
N PRO A 23 0.31 22.35 -13.54
CA PRO A 23 -0.48 22.19 -12.33
C PRO A 23 -0.94 23.56 -11.83
N ASN A 24 -2.23 23.71 -11.54
CA ASN A 24 -2.82 24.93 -10.99
C ASN A 24 -2.54 26.22 -11.79
N HIS A 25 -2.50 26.14 -13.13
CA HIS A 25 -2.24 27.27 -14.05
C HIS A 25 -0.79 27.81 -14.05
N TYR A 26 0.17 27.10 -13.46
CA TYR A 26 1.61 27.43 -13.57
C TYR A 26 2.32 26.45 -14.49
N VAL A 27 3.00 26.94 -15.52
CA VAL A 27 3.84 26.09 -16.38
C VAL A 27 5.09 25.68 -15.61
N ILE A 28 5.25 24.38 -15.40
CA ILE A 28 6.46 23.77 -14.85
C ILE A 28 7.19 23.06 -15.97
N GLU A 29 8.42 23.47 -16.21
CA GLU A 29 9.37 22.80 -17.09
C GLU A 29 10.25 21.85 -16.28
N LYS A 30 10.32 20.57 -16.68
CA LYS A 30 11.20 19.57 -16.08
C LYS A 30 12.02 18.86 -17.13
N TYR A 31 13.33 18.87 -16.94
CA TYR A 31 14.25 18.05 -17.70
C TYR A 31 14.25 16.62 -17.15
N LEU A 32 13.92 15.66 -18.01
CA LEU A 32 14.00 14.23 -17.74
C LEU A 32 15.33 13.68 -18.32
N PRO A 33 15.87 12.60 -17.75
CA PRO A 33 16.94 11.83 -18.38
C PRO A 33 16.59 11.39 -19.81
N HIS A 34 17.61 11.18 -20.64
CA HIS A 34 17.43 10.63 -21.99
C HIS A 34 16.87 9.21 -21.94
N VAL A 35 16.09 8.83 -22.96
CA VAL A 35 15.35 7.55 -22.98
C VAL A 35 16.25 6.31 -22.84
N ASP A 36 17.49 6.40 -23.32
CA ASP A 36 18.49 5.32 -23.25
C ASP A 36 19.35 5.33 -21.99
N ASN A 37 19.22 6.35 -21.12
CA ASN A 37 19.95 6.36 -19.86
C ASN A 37 19.49 5.20 -18.98
N GLU A 38 20.41 4.58 -18.26
CA GLU A 38 20.05 3.63 -17.22
C GLU A 38 19.63 4.38 -15.96
N LEU A 39 18.51 3.96 -15.37
CA LEU A 39 18.06 4.40 -14.05
C LEU A 39 18.74 3.59 -12.94
N LEU A 40 18.77 2.27 -13.14
CA LEU A 40 19.46 1.27 -12.34
C LEU A 40 20.19 0.33 -13.31
N PRO A 41 21.20 -0.44 -12.88
CA PRO A 41 21.87 -1.41 -13.74
C PRO A 41 20.85 -2.33 -14.44
N GLY A 42 20.80 -2.30 -15.78
CA GLY A 42 19.87 -3.09 -16.58
C GLY A 42 18.44 -2.55 -16.67
N VAL A 43 18.13 -1.39 -16.07
CA VAL A 43 16.82 -0.74 -16.11
C VAL A 43 16.93 0.59 -16.84
N LYS A 44 16.49 0.61 -18.10
CA LYS A 44 16.44 1.85 -18.90
C LYS A 44 15.40 2.83 -18.38
N TRP A 45 15.69 4.13 -18.46
CA TRP A 45 14.77 5.21 -18.13
C TRP A 45 13.50 5.17 -18.99
N GLY A 46 13.67 4.97 -20.30
CA GLY A 46 12.58 4.86 -21.27
C GLY A 46 11.91 6.20 -21.58
N HIS A 47 10.85 6.14 -22.39
CA HIS A 47 10.07 7.31 -22.78
C HIS A 47 8.86 7.48 -21.86
N TYR A 48 8.51 8.71 -21.46
CA TYR A 48 7.39 8.94 -20.54
C TYR A 48 6.01 8.65 -21.15
N CYS A 49 5.89 8.65 -22.49
CA CYS A 49 4.69 8.13 -23.19
C CYS A 49 4.64 6.60 -23.32
N GLN A 50 5.74 5.89 -23.01
CA GLN A 50 5.73 4.44 -22.96
C GLN A 50 5.19 4.01 -21.60
N LEU A 51 3.99 3.43 -21.59
CA LEU A 51 3.33 3.02 -20.36
C LEU A 51 4.24 2.13 -19.50
N TYR A 52 4.20 2.40 -18.20
CA TYR A 52 4.91 1.66 -17.15
C TYR A 52 6.44 1.74 -17.21
N SER A 53 7.03 2.51 -18.12
CA SER A 53 8.46 2.83 -18.07
C SER A 53 8.81 3.62 -16.79
N PRO A 54 10.07 3.64 -16.35
CA PRO A 54 10.48 4.52 -15.26
C PRO A 54 10.17 6.00 -15.52
N ALA A 55 10.38 6.49 -16.73
CA ALA A 55 10.01 7.85 -17.14
C ALA A 55 8.51 8.10 -17.02
N PHE A 56 7.67 7.12 -17.37
CA PHE A 56 6.22 7.19 -17.20
C PHE A 56 5.85 7.31 -15.72
N TRP A 57 6.44 6.50 -14.84
CA TRP A 57 6.18 6.62 -13.40
C TRP A 57 6.64 7.96 -12.84
N LYS A 58 7.77 8.49 -13.29
CA LYS A 58 8.20 9.85 -12.92
C LYS A 58 7.20 10.90 -13.37
N TYR A 59 6.70 10.81 -14.61
CA TYR A 59 5.67 11.69 -15.13
C TYR A 59 4.40 11.64 -14.26
N MET A 60 3.91 10.43 -13.96
CA MET A 60 2.74 10.24 -13.10
C MET A 60 2.95 10.85 -11.71
N TYR A 61 4.16 10.73 -11.15
CA TYR A 61 4.50 11.36 -9.88
C TYR A 61 4.47 12.89 -9.94
N LEU A 62 5.01 13.49 -11.00
CA LEU A 62 5.01 14.95 -11.15
C LEU A 62 3.60 15.52 -11.30
N VAL A 63 2.71 14.80 -12.00
CA VAL A 63 1.34 15.23 -12.24
C VAL A 63 0.44 14.97 -11.03
N TYR A 64 0.49 13.77 -10.44
CA TYR A 64 -0.47 13.36 -9.42
C TYR A 64 0.06 13.45 -7.99
N GLY A 65 1.39 13.48 -7.78
CA GLY A 65 2.02 13.58 -6.48
C GLY A 65 1.48 14.70 -5.59
N PRO A 66 1.30 15.94 -6.10
CA PRO A 66 0.73 17.05 -5.33
C PRO A 66 -0.72 16.84 -4.87
N HIS A 67 -1.43 15.86 -5.45
CA HIS A 67 -2.84 15.57 -5.15
C HIS A 67 -3.02 14.29 -4.33
N ILE A 68 -1.95 13.66 -3.88
CA ILE A 68 -2.03 12.48 -3.02
C ILE A 68 -2.49 12.93 -1.65
N ASP A 69 -3.74 12.62 -1.35
CA ASP A 69 -4.25 12.77 0.00
C ASP A 69 -3.68 11.65 0.87
N TYR A 70 -2.81 12.01 1.80
CA TYR A 70 -2.26 11.12 2.80
C TYR A 70 -3.25 10.80 3.93
N ASN A 71 -4.45 11.40 3.93
CA ASN A 71 -5.37 11.35 5.05
C ASN A 71 -5.60 9.93 5.58
N ASN A 72 -5.00 9.73 6.77
CA ASN A 72 -5.17 8.67 7.75
C ASN A 72 -5.68 7.34 7.20
N HIS A 73 -4.79 6.58 6.56
CA HIS A 73 -4.94 5.13 6.41
C HIS A 73 -4.89 4.38 7.77
N LYS A 74 -4.79 5.10 8.90
CA LYS A 74 -4.95 4.59 10.25
C LYS A 74 -6.43 4.30 10.50
N ILE A 75 -6.71 3.09 10.96
CA ILE A 75 -8.04 2.64 11.34
C ILE A 75 -8.25 2.84 12.85
N GLY A 76 -7.21 2.56 13.64
CA GLY A 76 -7.23 2.70 15.09
C GLY A 76 -6.73 4.06 15.59
N THR A 77 -7.11 4.39 16.83
CA THR A 77 -6.59 5.56 17.55
C THR A 77 -5.33 5.23 18.38
N THR A 78 -5.10 3.95 18.67
CA THR A 78 -3.87 3.45 19.31
C THR A 78 -3.19 2.42 18.42
N ILE A 79 -1.90 2.17 18.64
CA ILE A 79 -1.17 1.15 17.87
C ILE A 79 -1.79 -0.24 18.06
N ILE A 80 -2.28 -0.56 19.26
CA ILE A 80 -2.94 -1.85 19.53
C ILE A 80 -4.25 -1.95 18.72
N GLU A 81 -5.04 -0.87 18.68
CA GLU A 81 -6.24 -0.83 17.84
C GLU A 81 -5.89 -0.99 16.35
N GLU A 82 -4.84 -0.33 15.86
CA GLU A 82 -4.38 -0.43 14.48
C GLU A 82 -3.98 -1.87 14.12
N ILE A 83 -3.22 -2.53 15.01
CA ILE A 83 -2.83 -3.93 14.85
C ILE A 83 -4.07 -4.83 14.83
N VAL A 84 -5.01 -4.65 15.76
CA VAL A 84 -6.25 -5.44 15.81
C VAL A 84 -7.08 -5.23 14.55
N ALA A 85 -7.25 -4.01 14.07
CA ALA A 85 -7.95 -3.72 12.83
C ALA A 85 -7.30 -4.44 11.63
N CYS A 86 -5.97 -4.40 11.54
CA CYS A 86 -5.22 -5.09 10.49
C CYS A 86 -5.33 -6.62 10.59
N ILE A 87 -5.33 -7.19 11.80
CA ILE A 87 -5.60 -8.61 12.03
C ILE A 87 -7.01 -8.96 11.57
N LEU A 88 -8.02 -8.16 11.89
CA LEU A 88 -9.42 -8.43 11.51
C LEU A 88 -9.71 -8.20 10.02
N GLY A 89 -8.87 -7.44 9.32
CA GLY A 89 -8.90 -7.34 7.87
C GLY A 89 -8.08 -8.43 7.16
N GLY A 90 -7.53 -8.03 6.01
CA GLY A 90 -6.58 -8.81 5.23
C GLY A 90 -7.18 -9.66 4.12
N TYR A 91 -6.35 -10.49 3.51
CA TYR A 91 -6.67 -11.23 2.30
C TYR A 91 -7.96 -12.05 2.42
N GLY A 92 -8.87 -11.84 1.48
CA GLY A 92 -10.15 -12.53 1.39
C GLY A 92 -11.24 -11.97 2.33
N MET A 93 -10.96 -11.06 3.25
CA MET A 93 -12.01 -10.40 4.04
C MET A 93 -12.47 -9.13 3.32
N PRO A 94 -13.78 -8.95 3.04
CA PRO A 94 -14.31 -7.66 2.61
C PRO A 94 -13.94 -6.56 3.62
N SER A 95 -13.49 -5.41 3.14
CA SER A 95 -13.04 -4.29 3.98
C SER A 95 -14.08 -3.89 5.00
N GLU A 96 -15.34 -3.79 4.57
CA GLU A 96 -16.46 -3.31 5.39
C GLU A 96 -16.72 -4.26 6.57
N LEU A 97 -16.57 -5.57 6.34
CA LEU A 97 -16.78 -6.58 7.37
C LEU A 97 -15.61 -6.64 8.36
N GLY A 98 -14.38 -6.40 7.90
CA GLY A 98 -13.22 -6.24 8.77
C GLY A 98 -13.32 -5.01 9.68
N ILE A 99 -13.74 -3.87 9.13
CA ILE A 99 -13.99 -2.63 9.88
C ILE A 99 -15.13 -2.84 10.89
N ALA A 100 -16.25 -3.43 10.49
CA ALA A 100 -17.37 -3.70 11.40
C ALA A 100 -16.95 -4.62 12.56
N ALA A 101 -16.11 -5.63 12.30
CA ALA A 101 -15.55 -6.48 13.34
C ALA A 101 -14.67 -5.71 14.32
N PHE A 102 -13.79 -4.84 13.83
CA PHE A 102 -12.96 -3.97 14.66
C PHE A 102 -13.81 -3.04 15.53
N GLU A 103 -14.78 -2.34 14.93
CA GLU A 103 -15.65 -1.39 15.64
C GLU A 103 -16.51 -2.08 16.72
N ARG A 104 -16.95 -3.33 16.49
CA ARG A 104 -17.62 -4.11 17.53
C ARG A 104 -16.69 -4.38 18.71
N LEU A 105 -15.49 -4.91 18.47
CA LEU A 105 -14.54 -5.18 19.57
C LEU A 105 -14.17 -3.89 20.33
N ARG A 106 -14.06 -2.77 19.62
CA ARG A 106 -13.78 -1.46 20.20
C ARG A 106 -14.94 -0.95 21.06
N SER A 107 -16.14 -0.90 20.52
CA SER A 107 -17.34 -0.39 21.22
C SER A 107 -17.72 -1.25 22.43
N GLU A 108 -17.50 -2.56 22.37
CA GLU A 108 -17.68 -3.48 23.50
C GLU A 108 -16.49 -3.48 24.49
N SER A 109 -15.48 -2.61 24.29
CA SER A 109 -14.29 -2.49 25.15
C SER A 109 -13.53 -3.81 25.34
N LEU A 110 -13.42 -4.59 24.25
CA LEU A 110 -12.75 -5.90 24.20
C LEU A 110 -11.28 -5.81 23.79
N ILE A 111 -10.80 -4.66 23.31
CA ILE A 111 -9.39 -4.44 22.95
C ILE A 111 -8.61 -3.99 24.18
N LYS A 112 -8.28 -4.93 25.07
CA LYS A 112 -7.48 -4.67 26.28
C LYS A 112 -6.77 -5.92 26.81
N PRO A 113 -5.66 -5.76 27.56
CA PRO A 113 -4.98 -6.88 28.21
C PRO A 113 -5.90 -7.69 29.13
N GLY A 114 -5.67 -9.00 29.19
CA GLY A 114 -6.42 -9.91 30.08
C GLY A 114 -7.87 -10.18 29.68
N ILE A 115 -8.33 -9.71 28.52
CA ILE A 115 -9.67 -10.04 28.02
C ILE A 115 -9.82 -11.55 27.77
N SER A 116 -11.00 -12.12 28.02
CA SER A 116 -11.22 -13.55 27.80
C SER A 116 -11.39 -13.88 26.32
N PHE A 117 -10.77 -14.99 25.88
CA PHE A 117 -10.95 -15.53 24.52
C PHE A 117 -12.42 -15.69 24.16
N LYS A 118 -13.23 -16.21 25.09
CA LYS A 118 -14.67 -16.42 24.89
C LYS A 118 -15.40 -15.15 24.47
N LYS A 119 -15.09 -13.99 25.06
CA LYS A 119 -15.72 -12.71 24.71
C LYS A 119 -15.37 -12.27 23.29
N ILE A 120 -14.09 -12.33 22.92
CA ILE A 120 -13.65 -12.01 21.55
C ILE A 120 -14.31 -12.97 20.55
N HIS A 121 -14.32 -14.26 20.87
CA HIS A 121 -14.89 -15.30 20.01
C HIS A 121 -16.39 -15.10 19.77
N GLN A 122 -17.16 -14.82 20.82
CA GLN A 122 -18.58 -14.51 20.72
C GLN A 122 -18.81 -13.26 19.86
N ALA A 123 -18.13 -12.15 20.18
CA ALA A 123 -18.29 -10.90 19.43
C ALA A 123 -17.99 -11.05 17.93
N LEU A 124 -16.99 -11.86 17.54
CA LEU A 124 -16.69 -12.11 16.13
C LEU A 124 -17.58 -13.16 15.47
N ASN A 125 -18.16 -14.10 16.24
CA ASN A 125 -19.05 -15.13 15.69
C ASN A 125 -20.47 -14.60 15.45
N ASP A 126 -20.90 -13.62 16.23
CA ASP A 126 -22.22 -13.01 16.10
C ASP A 126 -22.38 -12.30 14.74
N PRO A 127 -23.55 -12.38 14.09
CA PRO A 127 -23.77 -11.75 12.79
C PRO A 127 -23.52 -10.24 12.81
N PHE A 128 -22.98 -9.70 11.72
CA PHE A 128 -22.77 -8.26 11.51
C PHE A 128 -23.86 -7.71 10.61
N GLU A 129 -24.51 -6.65 11.05
CA GLU A 129 -25.41 -5.85 10.22
C GLU A 129 -24.58 -4.83 9.43
N LEU A 130 -24.67 -4.90 8.11
CA LEU A 130 -24.02 -3.94 7.22
C LEU A 130 -24.91 -2.72 6.98
N GLN A 131 -24.34 -1.67 6.39
CA GLN A 131 -25.07 -0.43 6.08
C GLN A 131 -26.30 -0.62 5.17
N ASP A 132 -26.32 -1.69 4.39
CA ASP A 132 -27.46 -2.06 3.53
C ASP A 132 -28.55 -2.87 4.27
N GLY A 133 -28.40 -3.07 5.59
CA GLY A 133 -29.29 -3.87 6.43
C GLY A 133 -29.08 -5.38 6.32
N SER A 134 -28.12 -5.84 5.52
CA SER A 134 -27.83 -7.27 5.39
C SER A 134 -27.07 -7.81 6.60
N LEU A 135 -27.48 -8.98 7.09
CA LEU A 135 -26.74 -9.73 8.11
C LEU A 135 -25.70 -10.63 7.46
N LYS A 136 -24.43 -10.40 7.78
CA LYS A 136 -23.30 -11.22 7.30
C LYS A 136 -22.53 -11.85 8.44
N ARG A 137 -22.12 -13.08 8.22
CA ARG A 137 -21.25 -13.79 9.17
C ARG A 137 -19.79 -13.50 8.87
N TYR A 138 -19.01 -13.17 9.90
CA TYR A 138 -17.58 -12.99 9.78
C TYR A 138 -16.88 -14.34 9.63
N ARG A 139 -16.51 -14.72 8.42
CA ARG A 139 -16.10 -16.10 8.07
C ARG A 139 -14.83 -16.62 8.76
N PHE A 140 -14.01 -15.75 9.34
CA PHE A 140 -12.74 -16.12 9.97
C PHE A 140 -12.73 -15.97 11.50
N TYR A 141 -13.90 -15.92 12.12
CA TYR A 141 -14.05 -15.64 13.55
C TYR A 141 -13.15 -16.55 14.41
N ASN A 142 -13.15 -17.87 14.18
CA ASN A 142 -12.31 -18.81 14.93
C ASN A 142 -10.81 -18.43 14.93
N GLN A 143 -10.24 -18.22 13.73
CA GLN A 143 -8.82 -17.95 13.58
C GLN A 143 -8.45 -16.56 14.10
N LYS A 144 -9.28 -15.55 13.77
CA LYS A 144 -8.98 -14.16 14.10
C LYS A 144 -9.20 -13.86 15.58
N SER A 145 -10.15 -14.52 16.24
CA SER A 145 -10.27 -14.46 17.70
C SER A 145 -9.02 -14.98 18.39
N LYS A 146 -8.39 -16.05 17.87
CA LYS A 146 -7.12 -16.57 18.41
C LYS A 146 -5.99 -15.55 18.26
N TYR A 147 -5.84 -14.95 17.09
CA TYR A 147 -4.81 -13.94 16.84
C TYR A 147 -4.98 -12.70 17.72
N VAL A 148 -6.20 -12.15 17.78
CA VAL A 148 -6.50 -10.99 18.65
C VAL A 148 -6.28 -11.34 20.12
N TYR A 149 -6.75 -12.51 20.57
CA TYR A 149 -6.54 -12.94 21.95
C TYR A 149 -5.05 -13.07 22.28
N ASN A 150 -4.27 -13.77 21.44
CA ASN A 150 -2.83 -13.97 21.64
C ASN A 150 -2.08 -12.64 21.70
N LEU A 151 -2.38 -11.71 20.79
CA LEU A 151 -1.83 -10.34 20.85
C LEU A 151 -2.10 -9.68 22.19
N LEU A 152 -3.36 -9.70 22.66
CA LEU A 152 -3.78 -9.03 23.89
C LEU A 152 -3.27 -9.73 25.17
N GLN A 153 -2.69 -10.93 25.07
CA GLN A 153 -2.02 -11.61 26.19
C GLN A 153 -0.51 -11.36 26.25
N ARG A 154 0.07 -10.66 25.25
CA ARG A 154 1.51 -10.41 25.25
C ARG A 154 1.92 -9.50 26.41
N SER A 155 3.06 -9.80 27.03
CA SER A 155 3.63 -9.04 28.14
C SER A 155 4.45 -7.82 27.72
N ASP A 156 4.62 -7.60 26.41
CA ASP A 156 5.45 -6.55 25.83
C ASP A 156 4.64 -5.48 25.07
N LEU A 157 3.32 -5.44 25.25
CA LEU A 157 2.44 -4.46 24.62
C LEU A 157 2.76 -3.00 25.03
N ASP A 158 3.35 -2.80 26.21
CA ASP A 158 3.83 -1.52 26.72
C ASP A 158 5.21 -1.12 26.14
N LYS A 159 5.87 -2.02 25.41
CA LYS A 159 7.23 -1.85 24.88
C LYS A 159 7.29 -1.99 23.36
N ILE A 160 6.16 -1.75 22.67
CA ILE A 160 6.14 -1.73 21.21
C ILE A 160 7.09 -0.60 20.75
N PRO A 161 8.13 -0.88 19.94
CA PRO A 161 9.05 0.15 19.47
C PRO A 161 8.37 0.99 18.39
N LEU A 162 8.06 2.25 18.70
CA LEU A 162 7.32 3.17 17.82
C LEU A 162 8.24 4.25 17.21
N GLU A 163 9.53 4.17 17.45
CA GLU A 163 10.51 5.18 17.08
C GLU A 163 11.37 4.78 15.88
N ASP A 164 11.34 3.49 15.52
CA ASP A 164 12.14 2.93 14.43
C ASP A 164 11.32 1.95 13.58
N ASP A 165 11.34 2.17 12.27
CA ASP A 165 10.57 1.41 11.28
C ASP A 165 10.94 -0.07 11.27
N GLY A 166 12.25 -0.36 11.33
CA GLY A 166 12.77 -1.72 11.31
C GLY A 166 12.39 -2.49 12.56
N SER A 167 12.50 -1.85 13.72
CA SER A 167 12.16 -2.39 15.02
C SER A 167 10.66 -2.63 15.15
N LEU A 168 9.82 -1.67 14.76
CA LEU A 168 8.36 -1.84 14.74
C LEU A 168 7.97 -3.02 13.87
N ARG A 169 8.49 -3.08 12.64
CA ARG A 169 8.19 -4.15 11.71
C ARG A 169 8.65 -5.52 12.23
N THR A 170 9.83 -5.60 12.80
CA THR A 170 10.36 -6.83 13.39
C THR A 170 9.49 -7.30 14.55
N TRP A 171 9.04 -6.38 15.40
CA TRP A 171 8.10 -6.68 16.47
C TRP A 171 6.76 -7.20 15.92
N LEU A 172 6.21 -6.53 14.91
CA LEU A 172 4.95 -6.92 14.25
C LEU A 172 5.02 -8.31 13.59
N LEU A 173 6.15 -8.68 13.01
CA LEU A 173 6.36 -10.02 12.45
C LEU A 173 6.35 -11.14 13.50
N SER A 174 6.51 -10.81 14.78
CA SER A 174 6.35 -11.76 15.89
C SER A 174 4.89 -11.97 16.32
N VAL A 175 3.94 -11.22 15.74
CA VAL A 175 2.51 -11.30 16.07
C VAL A 175 1.81 -12.30 15.14
N ASP A 176 1.08 -13.25 15.74
CA ASP A 176 0.33 -14.26 14.99
C ASP A 176 -0.62 -13.61 13.97
N GLY A 177 -0.54 -14.07 12.72
CA GLY A 177 -1.38 -13.58 11.62
C GLY A 177 -0.88 -12.31 10.94
N ILE A 178 0.30 -11.80 11.30
CA ILE A 178 0.94 -10.66 10.64
C ILE A 178 2.17 -11.13 9.85
N GLY A 179 2.06 -11.08 8.52
CA GLY A 179 3.20 -11.26 7.61
C GLY A 179 3.78 -9.91 7.17
N PHE A 180 4.85 -9.95 6.36
CA PHE A 180 5.57 -8.77 5.89
C PHE A 180 4.66 -7.68 5.30
N LYS A 181 3.70 -8.03 4.43
CA LYS A 181 2.79 -7.04 3.85
C LYS A 181 2.01 -6.26 4.91
N THR A 182 1.44 -6.96 5.90
CA THR A 182 0.66 -6.33 6.96
C THR A 182 1.57 -5.57 7.93
N ALA A 183 2.75 -6.11 8.24
CA ALA A 183 3.72 -5.44 9.10
C ALA A 183 4.24 -4.13 8.46
N SER A 184 4.57 -4.15 7.17
CA SER A 184 4.93 -2.95 6.39
C SER A 184 3.76 -1.98 6.29
N TRP A 185 2.51 -2.45 6.11
CA TRP A 185 1.33 -1.57 6.10
C TRP A 185 1.18 -0.80 7.40
N ILE A 186 1.23 -1.49 8.54
CA ILE A 186 1.12 -0.86 9.87
C ILE A 186 2.30 0.10 10.08
N THR A 187 3.52 -0.33 9.79
CA THR A 187 4.73 0.50 9.98
C THR A 187 4.65 1.78 9.13
N ARG A 188 4.33 1.66 7.84
CA ARG A 188 4.17 2.78 6.91
C ARG A 188 3.10 3.74 7.38
N ASN A 189 1.91 3.26 7.71
CA ASN A 189 0.80 4.14 8.06
C ASN A 189 0.93 4.74 9.47
N TRP A 190 1.48 3.99 10.43
CA TRP A 190 1.62 4.45 11.79
C TRP A 190 2.73 5.50 11.93
N LEU A 191 3.90 5.21 11.36
CA LEU A 191 5.12 6.02 11.46
C LEU A 191 5.35 6.96 10.26
N GLN A 192 4.52 6.87 9.21
CA GLN A 192 4.76 7.58 7.94
C GLN A 192 6.13 7.21 7.33
N SER A 193 6.49 5.92 7.45
CA SER A 193 7.79 5.41 7.02
C SER A 193 7.93 5.45 5.49
N GLU A 194 9.11 5.89 5.03
CA GLU A 194 9.57 5.74 3.64
C GLU A 194 10.60 4.62 3.48
N ASN A 195 10.91 3.91 4.57
CA ASN A 195 11.95 2.88 4.63
C ASN A 195 11.38 1.46 4.50
N VAL A 196 10.04 1.33 4.40
CA VAL A 196 9.34 0.05 4.20
C VAL A 196 8.37 0.17 3.03
N ALA A 197 8.18 -0.91 2.30
CA ALA A 197 7.29 -0.97 1.15
C ALA A 197 6.16 -1.96 1.39
N ILE A 198 4.98 -1.66 0.81
CA ILE A 198 3.82 -2.53 0.85
C ILE A 198 3.75 -3.27 -0.48
N LEU A 199 4.45 -4.40 -0.59
CA LEU A 199 4.46 -5.16 -1.84
C LEU A 199 3.13 -5.90 -2.06
N ASP A 200 2.28 -5.32 -2.91
CA ASP A 200 1.08 -5.95 -3.41
C ASP A 200 1.20 -6.36 -4.87
N ILE A 201 0.14 -6.97 -5.41
CA ILE A 201 0.15 -7.45 -6.80
C ILE A 201 0.34 -6.33 -7.84
N HIS A 202 -0.08 -5.10 -7.53
CA HIS A 202 0.06 -3.96 -8.44
C HIS A 202 1.50 -3.46 -8.46
N ILE A 203 2.15 -3.34 -7.31
CA ILE A 203 3.58 -3.03 -7.19
C ILE A 203 4.42 -4.12 -7.87
N LEU A 204 4.12 -5.39 -7.61
CA LEU A 204 4.81 -6.53 -8.23
C LEU A 204 4.70 -6.51 -9.76
N ARG A 205 3.52 -6.19 -10.30
CA ARG A 205 3.34 -6.08 -11.76
C ARG A 205 4.08 -4.88 -12.33
N ALA A 206 3.98 -3.72 -11.68
CA ALA A 206 4.67 -2.52 -12.12
C ALA A 206 6.19 -2.74 -12.15
N GLY A 207 6.76 -3.38 -11.12
CA GLY A 207 8.18 -3.67 -11.08
C GLY A 207 8.67 -4.70 -12.07
N LYS A 208 7.83 -5.69 -12.41
CA LYS A 208 8.14 -6.61 -13.51
C LYS A 208 8.15 -5.89 -14.86
N ILE A 209 7.14 -5.07 -15.15
CA ILE A 209 7.05 -4.34 -16.43
C ILE A 209 8.14 -3.28 -16.56
N ALA A 210 8.39 -2.52 -15.50
CA ALA A 210 9.42 -1.49 -15.47
C ALA A 210 10.85 -2.05 -15.36
N GLY A 211 10.99 -3.36 -15.11
CA GLY A 211 12.28 -4.05 -15.05
C GLY A 211 13.03 -3.95 -13.71
N PHE A 212 12.47 -3.29 -12.69
CA PHE A 212 13.13 -3.15 -11.38
C PHE A 212 12.93 -4.37 -10.45
N PHE A 213 12.13 -5.36 -10.85
CA PHE A 213 12.07 -6.68 -10.19
C PHE A 213 12.60 -7.78 -11.11
N SER A 214 13.48 -8.62 -10.58
CA SER A 214 13.97 -9.79 -11.32
C SER A 214 12.84 -10.81 -11.52
N GLY A 215 12.78 -11.42 -12.71
CA GLY A 215 11.71 -12.35 -13.09
C GLY A 215 11.61 -13.61 -12.22
N HIS A 216 12.69 -13.96 -11.50
CA HIS A 216 12.77 -15.15 -10.67
C HIS A 216 12.33 -14.94 -9.21
N CYS A 217 12.09 -13.69 -8.79
CA CYS A 217 11.70 -13.41 -7.41
C CYS A 217 10.23 -13.75 -7.15
N ASP A 218 10.00 -14.45 -6.04
CA ASP A 218 8.68 -14.71 -5.46
C ASP A 218 8.51 -13.89 -4.18
N VAL A 219 7.42 -13.12 -4.08
CA VAL A 219 7.13 -12.26 -2.93
C VAL A 219 7.00 -13.02 -1.61
N ALA A 220 6.60 -14.29 -1.65
CA ALA A 220 6.46 -15.12 -0.45
C ALA A 220 7.82 -15.46 0.18
N THR A 221 8.88 -15.55 -0.62
CA THR A 221 10.23 -15.96 -0.18
C THR A 221 11.27 -14.85 -0.27
N HIS A 222 11.04 -13.83 -1.10
CA HIS A 222 12.00 -12.77 -1.41
C HIS A 222 11.48 -11.37 -1.06
N TYR A 223 10.56 -11.24 -0.09
CA TYR A 223 9.92 -9.97 0.26
C TYR A 223 10.91 -8.82 0.48
N LEU A 224 11.91 -9.01 1.35
CA LEU A 224 12.90 -7.97 1.69
C LEU A 224 13.79 -7.58 0.50
N HIS A 225 14.11 -8.55 -0.37
CA HIS A 225 14.87 -8.26 -1.59
C HIS A 225 14.05 -7.40 -2.56
N LEU A 226 12.80 -7.78 -2.80
CA LEU A 226 11.88 -7.00 -3.63
C LEU A 226 11.62 -5.61 -3.04
N GLU A 227 11.49 -5.50 -1.72
CA GLU A 227 11.33 -4.20 -1.05
C GLU A 227 12.54 -3.31 -1.28
N THR A 228 13.74 -3.86 -1.10
CA THR A 228 15.00 -3.14 -1.35
C THR A 228 15.05 -2.63 -2.79
N SER A 229 14.66 -3.45 -3.76
CA SER A 229 14.62 -3.05 -5.17
C SER A 229 13.59 -1.95 -5.43
N TYR A 230 12.42 -2.01 -4.80
CA TYR A 230 11.39 -0.97 -4.94
C TYR A 230 11.83 0.36 -4.34
N ILE A 231 12.41 0.36 -3.14
CA ILE A 231 12.93 1.57 -2.48
C ILE A 231 14.08 2.14 -3.31
N SER A 232 14.98 1.29 -3.81
CA SER A 232 16.08 1.73 -4.68
C SER A 232 15.58 2.38 -5.97
N PHE A 233 14.53 1.82 -6.57
CA PHE A 233 13.85 2.41 -7.73
C PHE A 233 13.26 3.78 -7.42
N CYS A 234 12.56 3.94 -6.29
CA CYS A 234 11.99 5.23 -5.88
C CYS A 234 13.09 6.27 -5.61
N ASN A 235 14.17 5.87 -4.93
CA ASN A 235 15.32 6.74 -4.66
C ASN A 235 16.00 7.19 -5.96
N ALA A 236 16.21 6.27 -6.90
CA ALA A 236 16.80 6.58 -8.20
C ALA A 236 15.92 7.52 -9.04
N LEU A 237 14.59 7.40 -8.91
CA LEU A 237 13.64 8.34 -9.50
C LEU A 237 13.58 9.70 -8.78
N GLY A 238 14.11 9.80 -7.56
CA GLY A 238 13.95 10.97 -6.69
C GLY A 238 12.48 11.21 -6.32
N VAL A 239 11.81 10.17 -5.81
CA VAL A 239 10.40 10.19 -5.38
C VAL A 239 10.24 9.49 -4.04
N LEU A 240 9.21 9.87 -3.27
CA LEU A 240 8.87 9.17 -2.03
C LEU A 240 8.23 7.80 -2.33
N PRO A 241 8.72 6.69 -1.73
CA PRO A 241 8.11 5.38 -1.86
C PRO A 241 6.61 5.34 -1.57
N SER A 242 6.15 5.99 -0.51
CA SER A 242 4.73 6.00 -0.13
C SER A 242 3.82 6.66 -1.18
N ASN A 243 4.26 7.78 -1.75
CA ASN A 243 3.57 8.46 -2.85
C ASN A 243 3.55 7.58 -4.11
N MET A 244 4.70 7.01 -4.46
CA MET A 244 4.81 6.16 -5.64
C MET A 244 3.92 4.91 -5.50
N ASP A 245 3.82 4.34 -4.31
CA ASP A 245 2.92 3.22 -3.99
C ASP A 245 1.47 3.59 -4.28
N ALA A 246 1.00 4.74 -3.77
CA ALA A 246 -0.36 5.23 -4.01
C ALA A 246 -0.66 5.46 -5.51
N ILE A 247 0.30 6.02 -6.25
CA ILE A 247 0.19 6.26 -7.69
C ILE A 247 0.10 4.94 -8.45
N ILE A 248 1.05 4.04 -8.23
CA ILE A 248 1.11 2.73 -8.88
C ILE A 248 -0.18 1.98 -8.58
N TRP A 249 -0.59 1.91 -7.33
CA TRP A 249 -1.81 1.22 -6.92
C TRP A 249 -3.04 1.75 -7.66
N ASN A 250 -3.27 3.07 -7.63
CA ASN A 250 -4.43 3.70 -8.26
C ASN A 250 -4.44 3.47 -9.78
N TYR A 251 -3.29 3.65 -10.44
CA TYR A 251 -3.18 3.52 -11.88
C TYR A 251 -3.29 2.05 -12.34
N MET A 252 -2.57 1.13 -11.71
CA MET A 252 -2.56 -0.29 -12.05
C MET A 252 -3.89 -0.97 -11.74
N LYS A 253 -4.62 -0.52 -10.71
CA LYS A 253 -5.99 -1.00 -10.44
C LYS A 253 -6.92 -0.66 -11.61
N LYS A 254 -6.83 0.55 -12.15
CA LYS A 254 -7.63 1.00 -13.31
C LYS A 254 -7.20 0.34 -14.63
N THR A 255 -5.90 0.09 -14.79
CA THR A 255 -5.31 -0.43 -16.04
C THR A 255 -4.94 -1.92 -15.97
N ASN A 256 -5.52 -2.67 -15.02
CA ASN A 256 -5.12 -4.05 -14.72
C ASN A 256 -5.09 -4.99 -15.94
N LYS A 257 -6.07 -4.87 -16.85
CA LYS A 257 -6.12 -5.68 -18.08
C LYS A 257 -4.94 -5.40 -19.00
N LEU A 258 -4.58 -4.13 -19.17
CA LEU A 258 -3.46 -3.70 -20.01
C LEU A 258 -2.13 -4.14 -19.42
N ALA A 259 -1.94 -4.00 -18.11
CA ALA A 259 -0.74 -4.47 -17.42
C ALA A 259 -0.52 -5.98 -17.62
N LEU A 260 -1.59 -6.79 -17.57
CA LEU A 260 -1.50 -8.23 -17.84
C LEU A 260 -1.14 -8.55 -19.30
N GLN A 261 -1.63 -7.77 -20.27
CA GLN A 261 -1.26 -7.92 -21.67
C GLN A 261 0.23 -7.63 -21.89
N VAL A 262 0.75 -6.54 -21.30
CA VAL A 262 2.18 -6.20 -21.36
C VAL A 262 3.03 -7.31 -20.74
N LEU A 263 2.63 -7.85 -19.59
CA LEU A 263 3.34 -8.96 -18.95
C LEU A 263 3.30 -10.28 -19.74
N SER A 264 2.34 -10.46 -20.66
CA SER A 264 2.26 -11.68 -21.48
C SER A 264 3.20 -11.66 -22.68
N ILE A 265 3.72 -10.48 -23.04
CA ILE A 265 4.64 -10.26 -24.17
C ILE A 265 6.08 -9.97 -23.74
N THR A 266 6.32 -9.89 -22.42
CA THR A 266 7.64 -9.63 -21.80
C THR A 266 8.15 -10.91 -21.16
#